data_AF-J2ME09-F1
#
_entry.id   AF-J2ME09-F1
#
_cell.length_a   1.000
_cell.length_b   1.000
_cell.length_c   1.000
_cell.angle_alpha   90.00
_cell.angle_beta   90.00
_cell.angle_gamma   90.00
#
_symmetry.space_group_name_H-M   'P 1'
#
loop_
_entity.id
_entity.type
_entity.pdbx_description
1 polymer ?
#
loop_
_entity_poly.entity_id
_entity_poly.type
_entity_poly.pdbx_seq_one_letter_code
_entity_poly.pdbx_strand_id
1 'polypeptide(L)'
;MSSMINPSTLAPAYRKALKTWRPVILYFGNKNCYACEMAEPVFRTIAEQYKDHAQVYMLSTSESPRHPEVTGTPTVLFYKEGKLLKKLKGIGTRETLEENFKKHIGKLRPKQVARKPRHDLPWLQKTLRSLYTAPRARELLNVRLMSNL
;
A
#
# COMPACT_ATOMS: atom_id res chain seq x y z
N MET A 1 -24.91 8.81 -5.26
CA MET A 1 -25.55 8.55 -3.96
C MET A 1 -24.77 7.44 -3.27
N SER A 2 -24.00 7.76 -2.22
CA SER A 2 -23.34 6.73 -1.40
C SER A 2 -24.42 5.98 -0.62
N SER A 3 -24.56 4.68 -0.86
CA SER A 3 -25.44 3.81 -0.08
C SER A 3 -25.02 3.90 1.38
N MET A 4 -25.88 4.46 2.24
CA MET A 4 -25.68 4.49 3.68
C MET A 4 -25.92 3.08 4.22
N ILE A 5 -24.92 2.22 4.10
CA ILE A 5 -24.92 0.94 4.79
C ILE A 5 -24.71 1.25 6.27
N ASN A 6 -25.74 0.98 7.07
CA ASN A 6 -25.58 1.00 8.51
C ASN A 6 -24.57 -0.09 8.89
N PRO A 7 -23.45 0.25 9.55
CA PRO A 7 -22.43 -0.73 9.90
C PRO A 7 -22.96 -1.83 10.83
N SER A 8 -24.11 -1.61 11.49
CA SER A 8 -24.80 -2.59 12.33
C SER A 8 -25.31 -3.82 11.57
N THR A 9 -25.62 -3.70 10.27
CA THR A 9 -26.15 -4.79 9.44
C THR A 9 -25.06 -5.74 8.93
N LEU A 10 -23.79 -5.39 9.10
CA LEU A 10 -22.66 -6.21 8.68
C LEU A 10 -22.29 -7.24 9.76
N ALA A 11 -21.89 -8.44 9.31
CA ALA A 11 -21.35 -9.46 10.20
C ALA A 11 -20.18 -8.93 11.05
N PRO A 12 -19.98 -9.44 12.29
CA PRO A 12 -18.93 -8.97 13.19
C PRO A 12 -17.52 -8.92 12.56
N ALA A 13 -17.20 -9.90 11.71
CA ALA A 13 -15.92 -9.96 10.99
C ALA A 13 -15.70 -8.73 10.09
N TYR A 14 -16.71 -8.34 9.31
CA TYR A 14 -16.63 -7.16 8.45
C TYR A 14 -16.53 -5.87 9.26
N ARG A 15 -17.33 -5.75 10.33
CA ARG A 15 -17.24 -4.59 11.22
C ARG A 15 -15.85 -4.42 11.81
N LYS A 16 -15.19 -5.53 12.18
CA LYS A 16 -13.81 -5.50 12.68
C LYS A 16 -12.82 -5.10 11.58
N ALA A 17 -12.93 -5.67 10.38
CA ALA A 17 -12.04 -5.36 9.26
C ALA A 17 -12.16 -3.89 8.80
N LEU A 18 -13.35 -3.31 8.87
CA LEU A 18 -13.61 -1.93 8.45
C LEU A 18 -13.21 -0.87 9.49
N LYS A 19 -12.86 -1.26 10.72
CA LYS A 19 -12.35 -0.35 11.77
C LYS A 19 -10.88 -0.02 11.54
N THR A 20 -10.61 0.72 10.48
CA THR A 20 -9.27 1.17 10.11
C THR A 20 -9.34 2.51 9.39
N TRP A 21 -8.26 3.29 9.48
CA TRP A 21 -8.10 4.53 8.71
C TRP A 21 -7.72 4.25 7.25
N ARG A 22 -7.15 3.07 6.97
CA ARG A 22 -6.76 2.69 5.61
C ARG A 22 -7.99 2.29 4.80
N PRO A 23 -8.04 2.59 3.49
CA PRO A 23 -9.04 2.02 2.61
C PRO A 23 -9.05 0.49 2.69
N VAL A 24 -10.24 -0.10 2.67
CA VAL A 24 -10.44 -1.56 2.69
C VAL A 24 -11.10 -1.97 1.39
N ILE A 25 -10.52 -2.93 0.68
CA ILE A 25 -11.08 -3.49 -0.54
C ILE A 25 -11.44 -4.94 -0.28
N LEU A 26 -12.69 -5.30 -0.53
CA LEU A 26 -13.19 -6.66 -0.40
C LEU A 26 -13.51 -7.20 -1.79
N TYR A 27 -12.80 -8.24 -2.22
CA TYR A 27 -13.11 -9.02 -3.41
C TYR A 27 -13.90 -10.26 -3.01
N PHE A 28 -15.10 -10.43 -3.56
CA PHE A 28 -15.95 -11.59 -3.34
C PHE A 28 -15.96 -12.47 -4.59
N GLY A 29 -15.46 -13.70 -4.46
CA GLY A 29 -15.40 -14.70 -5.51
C GLY A 29 -15.90 -16.07 -5.05
N ASN A 30 -15.78 -17.06 -5.94
CA ASN A 30 -15.98 -18.48 -5.64
C ASN A 30 -15.17 -19.32 -6.64
N LYS A 31 -14.77 -20.53 -6.27
CA LYS A 31 -14.08 -21.49 -7.15
C LYS A 31 -14.97 -21.94 -8.31
N ASN A 32 -16.29 -22.06 -8.07
CA ASN A 32 -17.27 -22.45 -9.08
C ASN A 32 -17.82 -21.23 -9.84
N CYS A 33 -16.95 -20.35 -10.32
CA CYS A 33 -17.33 -19.12 -11.01
C CYS A 33 -16.35 -18.83 -12.15
N TYR A 34 -16.76 -19.11 -13.39
CA TYR A 34 -15.92 -18.92 -14.58
C TYR A 34 -15.43 -17.46 -14.73
N ALA A 35 -16.31 -16.48 -14.51
CA ALA A 35 -15.92 -15.07 -14.54
C ALA A 35 -14.89 -14.71 -13.45
N CYS A 36 -14.89 -15.41 -12.32
CA CYS A 36 -13.97 -15.18 -11.22
C CYS A 36 -12.57 -15.71 -11.54
N GLU A 37 -12.46 -16.84 -12.24
CA GLU A 37 -11.19 -17.44 -12.66
C GLU A 37 -10.34 -16.47 -13.49
N MET A 38 -10.97 -15.76 -14.43
CA MET A 38 -10.28 -14.73 -15.22
C MET A 38 -10.04 -13.44 -14.43
N ALA A 39 -10.97 -13.07 -13.55
CA ALA A 39 -10.93 -11.79 -12.85
C ALA A 39 -9.92 -11.74 -11.70
N GLU A 40 -9.78 -12.85 -10.97
CA GLU A 40 -8.94 -12.94 -9.79
C GLU A 40 -7.47 -12.59 -10.04
N PRO A 41 -6.76 -13.14 -11.05
CA PRO A 41 -5.35 -12.81 -11.27
C PRO A 41 -5.15 -11.34 -11.67
N VAL A 42 -6.07 -10.77 -12.44
CA VAL A 42 -6.04 -9.35 -12.82
C VAL A 42 -6.22 -8.47 -11.58
N PHE A 43 -7.22 -8.78 -10.76
CA PHE A 43 -7.46 -8.05 -9.51
C PHE A 43 -6.28 -8.14 -8.56
N ARG A 44 -5.72 -9.34 -8.35
CA ARG A 44 -4.55 -9.56 -7.48
C ARG A 44 -3.34 -8.75 -7.93
N THR A 45 -3.07 -8.73 -9.23
CA THR A 45 -1.94 -7.98 -9.81
C THR A 45 -2.04 -6.49 -9.52
N ILE A 46 -3.23 -5.91 -9.66
CA ILE A 46 -3.46 -4.50 -9.36
C ILE A 46 -3.41 -4.25 -7.86
N ALA A 47 -4.10 -5.09 -7.07
CA ALA A 47 -4.17 -4.97 -5.62
C ALA A 47 -2.81 -5.01 -4.92
N GLU A 48 -1.88 -5.84 -5.40
CA GLU A 48 -0.52 -5.97 -4.85
C GLU A 48 0.24 -4.64 -4.87
N GLN A 49 0.00 -3.78 -5.87
CA GLN A 49 0.62 -2.45 -5.96
C GLN A 49 0.17 -1.51 -4.83
N TYR A 50 -0.99 -1.78 -4.23
CA TYR A 50 -1.61 -0.93 -3.21
C TYR A 50 -1.54 -1.53 -1.80
N LYS A 51 -0.83 -2.64 -1.59
CA LYS A 51 -0.77 -3.34 -0.28
C LYS A 51 -0.32 -2.46 0.90
N ASP A 52 0.57 -1.49 0.62
CA ASP A 52 1.09 -0.59 1.66
C ASP A 52 0.10 0.56 1.96
N HIS A 53 -0.87 0.79 1.07
CA HIS A 53 -1.81 1.90 1.11
C HIS A 53 -3.23 1.48 1.46
N ALA A 54 -3.59 0.21 1.26
CA ALA A 54 -4.93 -0.31 1.51
C ALA A 54 -4.89 -1.75 2.03
N GLN A 55 -5.93 -2.14 2.76
CA GLN A 55 -6.13 -3.52 3.19
C GLN A 55 -7.01 -4.22 2.15
N VAL A 56 -6.47 -5.25 1.50
CA VAL A 56 -7.20 -6.01 0.48
C VAL A 56 -7.51 -7.40 1.02
N TYR A 57 -8.78 -7.79 0.95
CA TYR A 57 -9.26 -9.11 1.35
C TYR A 57 -9.88 -9.82 0.17
N MET A 58 -9.45 -11.06 -0.07
CA MET A 58 -10.03 -11.96 -1.05
C MET A 58 -10.89 -12.97 -0.30
N LEU A 59 -12.19 -12.96 -0.59
CA LEU A 59 -13.20 -13.66 0.18
C LEU A 59 -13.96 -14.64 -0.72
N SER A 60 -14.08 -15.88 -0.27
CA SER A 60 -15.02 -16.82 -0.87
C SER A 60 -16.43 -16.58 -0.32
N THR A 61 -17.41 -16.50 -1.21
CA THR A 61 -18.84 -16.37 -0.85
C THR A 61 -19.41 -17.61 -0.14
N SER A 62 -18.75 -18.77 -0.26
CA SER A 62 -19.15 -20.00 0.46
C SER A 62 -18.62 -20.05 1.89
N GLU A 63 -17.48 -19.40 2.16
CA GLU A 63 -16.79 -19.48 3.46
C GLU A 63 -17.01 -18.21 4.31
N SER A 64 -17.36 -17.10 3.66
CA SER A 64 -17.55 -15.81 4.32
C SER A 64 -19.03 -15.54 4.60
N PRO A 65 -19.37 -14.83 5.70
CA PRO A 65 -20.74 -14.41 5.96
C PRO A 65 -21.35 -13.63 4.79
N ARG A 66 -22.66 -13.78 4.55
CA ARG A 66 -23.31 -13.05 3.46
C ARG A 66 -23.19 -11.54 3.68
N HIS A 67 -22.65 -10.84 2.68
CA HIS A 67 -22.58 -9.38 2.68
C HIS A 67 -23.80 -8.82 1.91
N PRO A 68 -24.56 -7.85 2.46
CA PRO A 68 -25.83 -7.40 1.87
C PRO A 68 -25.68 -6.82 0.46
N GLU A 69 -24.55 -6.17 0.20
CA GLU A 69 -24.25 -5.62 -1.13
C GLU A 69 -23.78 -6.68 -2.15
N VAL A 70 -23.44 -7.89 -1.73
CA VAL A 70 -22.91 -8.90 -2.65
C VAL A 70 -24.07 -9.77 -3.13
N THR A 71 -24.57 -9.44 -4.32
CA THR A 71 -25.66 -10.19 -4.97
C THR A 71 -25.15 -11.28 -5.91
N GLY A 72 -23.88 -11.21 -6.32
CA GLY A 72 -23.23 -12.18 -7.22
C GLY A 72 -21.72 -12.00 -7.24
N THR A 73 -21.03 -12.91 -7.92
CA THR A 73 -19.56 -12.92 -8.03
C THR A 73 -19.11 -12.82 -9.49
N PRO A 74 -17.95 -12.19 -9.78
CA PRO A 74 -17.09 -11.48 -8.83
C PRO A 74 -17.68 -10.11 -8.46
N THR A 75 -17.53 -9.68 -7.21
CA THR A 75 -17.92 -8.33 -6.76
C THR A 75 -16.79 -7.70 -5.97
N VAL A 76 -16.50 -6.42 -6.23
CA VAL A 76 -15.49 -5.66 -5.49
C VAL A 76 -16.14 -4.51 -4.74
N LEU A 77 -15.89 -4.42 -3.44
CA LEU A 77 -16.37 -3.34 -2.58
C LEU A 77 -15.19 -2.51 -2.08
N PHE A 78 -15.28 -1.20 -2.24
CA PHE A 78 -14.31 -0.23 -1.74
C PHE A 78 -14.89 0.49 -0.53
N TYR A 79 -14.24 0.35 0.61
CA TYR A 79 -14.59 1.01 1.86
C TYR A 79 -13.52 2.01 2.28
N LYS A 80 -13.94 3.09 2.91
CA LYS A 80 -13.07 4.03 3.61
C LYS A 80 -13.80 4.55 4.83
N GLU A 81 -13.12 4.55 5.98
CA GLU A 81 -13.70 4.98 7.26
C GLU A 81 -15.03 4.26 7.57
N GLY A 82 -15.10 2.96 7.27
CA GLY A 82 -16.30 2.15 7.45
C GLY A 82 -17.45 2.42 6.46
N LYS A 83 -17.31 3.38 5.54
CA LYS A 83 -18.35 3.73 4.55
C LYS A 83 -18.06 3.07 3.21
N LEU A 84 -19.08 2.50 2.57
CA LEU A 84 -18.97 1.99 1.21
C LEU A 84 -18.86 3.16 0.22
N LEU A 85 -17.72 3.28 -0.46
CA LEU A 85 -17.47 4.30 -1.47
C LEU A 85 -17.90 3.85 -2.86
N LYS A 86 -17.61 2.59 -3.21
CA LYS A 86 -17.86 2.05 -4.54
C LYS A 86 -18.11 0.56 -4.49
N LYS A 87 -19.03 0.12 -5.34
CA LYS A 87 -19.34 -1.28 -5.62
C LYS A 87 -19.13 -1.52 -7.11
N LEU A 88 -18.35 -2.53 -7.44
CA LEU A 88 -18.17 -3.03 -8.80
C LEU A 88 -18.86 -4.39 -8.90
N LYS A 89 -19.81 -4.51 -9.83
CA LYS A 89 -20.38 -5.79 -10.25
C LYS A 89 -19.45 -6.34 -11.34
N GLY A 90 -18.54 -7.22 -10.96
CA GLY A 90 -17.39 -7.62 -11.78
C GLY A 90 -16.18 -6.70 -11.62
N ILE A 91 -15.09 -7.03 -12.31
CA ILE A 91 -13.85 -6.23 -12.30
C ILE A 91 -13.73 -5.29 -13.51
N GLY A 92 -14.52 -5.48 -14.57
CA GLY A 92 -14.40 -4.72 -15.82
C GLY A 92 -13.09 -5.03 -16.56
N THR A 93 -12.57 -4.04 -17.28
CA THR A 93 -11.23 -4.12 -17.89
C THR A 93 -10.15 -3.74 -16.88
N ARG A 94 -8.91 -4.15 -17.15
CA ARG A 94 -7.74 -3.81 -16.32
C ARG A 94 -7.64 -2.30 -16.07
N GLU A 95 -7.78 -1.49 -17.12
CA GLU A 95 -7.70 -0.03 -17.07
C GLU A 95 -8.78 0.56 -16.14
N THR A 96 -10.04 0.12 -16.31
CA THR A 96 -11.13 0.61 -15.46
C THR A 96 -10.92 0.22 -14.00
N LEU A 97 -10.37 -0.96 -13.74
CA LEU A 97 -10.04 -1.39 -12.38
C LEU A 97 -8.91 -0.52 -11.79
N GLU A 98 -7.84 -0.29 -12.53
CA GLU A 98 -6.73 0.58 -12.12
C GLU A 98 -7.20 2.01 -11.81
N GLU A 99 -8.11 2.56 -12.62
CA GLU A 99 -8.73 3.86 -12.38
C GLU A 99 -9.55 3.89 -11.08
N ASN A 100 -10.33 2.84 -10.79
CA ASN A 100 -11.09 2.74 -9.55
C ASN A 100 -10.15 2.69 -8.33
N PHE A 101 -9.07 1.91 -8.40
CA PHE A 101 -8.05 1.86 -7.35
C PHE A 101 -7.41 3.23 -7.12
N LYS A 102 -6.96 3.89 -8.21
CA LYS A 102 -6.36 5.22 -8.15
C LYS A 102 -7.31 6.27 -7.58
N LYS A 103 -8.59 6.21 -7.93
CA LYS A 103 -9.62 7.16 -7.47
C LYS A 103 -9.98 6.98 -6.00
N HIS A 104 -10.08 5.74 -5.52
CA HIS A 104 -10.60 5.45 -4.18
C HIS A 104 -9.52 5.24 -3.11
N ILE A 105 -8.30 4.82 -3.50
CA ILE A 105 -7.17 4.65 -2.57
C ILE A 105 -6.24 5.88 -2.63
N GLY A 106 -6.08 6.46 -3.83
CA GLY A 106 -5.21 7.61 -4.09
C GLY A 106 -4.07 7.27 -5.05
N LYS A 107 -3.31 8.29 -5.45
CA LYS A 107 -2.12 8.09 -6.31
C LYS A 107 -1.01 7.43 -5.50
N LEU A 108 -0.52 6.28 -5.96
CA LEU A 108 0.68 5.66 -5.41
C LEU A 108 1.86 6.63 -5.55
N ARG A 109 2.55 6.92 -4.44
CA ARG A 109 3.87 7.53 -4.55
C ARG A 109 4.81 6.46 -5.10
N PRO A 110 5.63 6.75 -6.13
CA PRO A 110 6.61 5.79 -6.59
C PRO A 110 7.46 5.40 -5.39
N LYS A 111 7.54 4.09 -5.11
CA LYS A 111 8.43 3.56 -4.07
C LYS A 111 9.80 4.12 -4.39
N GLN A 112 10.33 4.99 -3.54
CA GLN A 112 11.64 5.59 -3.78
C GLN A 112 12.60 4.44 -3.94
N VAL A 113 13.06 4.21 -5.19
CA VAL A 113 14.11 3.25 -5.46
C VAL A 113 15.25 3.68 -4.55
N ALA A 114 15.68 2.77 -3.66
CA ALA A 114 16.78 3.03 -2.74
C ALA A 114 17.90 3.65 -3.58
N ARG A 115 18.15 4.95 -3.37
CA ARG A 115 19.16 5.66 -4.15
C ARG A 115 20.45 4.92 -3.89
N LYS A 116 21.08 4.41 -4.95
CA LYS A 116 22.43 3.82 -4.82
C LYS A 116 23.29 4.85 -4.07
N PRO A 117 24.01 4.44 -3.01
CA PRO A 117 24.90 5.35 -2.32
C PRO A 117 25.80 6.04 -3.36
N ARG A 118 25.96 7.37 -3.27
CA ARG A 118 26.82 8.12 -4.21
C ARG A 118 28.27 7.65 -4.17
N HIS A 119 28.65 6.98 -3.10
CA HIS A 119 29.99 6.50 -2.86
C HIS A 119 29.96 5.04 -2.44
N ASP A 120 30.90 4.28 -2.98
CA ASP A 120 31.14 2.90 -2.58
C ASP A 120 31.95 2.83 -1.27
N LEU A 121 31.98 1.64 -0.65
CA LEU A 121 32.76 1.40 0.56
C LEU A 121 34.26 1.72 0.39
N PRO A 122 34.91 1.37 -0.75
CA PRO A 122 36.29 1.77 -1.01
C PRO A 122 36.50 3.29 -0.99
N TRP A 123 35.63 4.08 -1.64
CA TRP A 123 35.69 5.53 -1.57
C TRP A 123 35.50 6.03 -0.13
N LEU A 124 34.55 5.48 0.62
CA LEU A 124 34.29 5.88 2.02
C LEU A 124 35.52 5.64 2.89
N GLN A 125 36.14 4.47 2.77
CA GLN A 125 37.36 4.16 3.51
C GLN A 125 38.51 5.10 3.15
N LYS A 126 38.68 5.43 1.87
CA LYS A 126 39.71 6.39 1.42
C LYS A 126 39.47 7.79 1.97
N THR A 127 38.24 8.28 1.88
CA THR A 127 37.86 9.62 2.33
C THR A 127 37.98 9.73 3.85
N LEU A 128 37.42 8.78 4.61
CA LEU A 128 37.47 8.80 6.07
C LEU A 128 38.90 8.66 6.61
N ARG A 129 39.80 7.93 5.92
CA ARG A 129 41.23 7.87 6.28
C ARG A 129 41.95 9.21 6.16
N SER A 130 41.48 10.10 5.26
CA SER A 130 42.05 11.44 5.08
C SER A 130 41.48 12.49 6.04
N LEU A 131 40.39 12.17 6.73
CA LEU A 131 39.83 13.04 7.75
C LEU A 131 40.58 12.85 9.06
N TYR A 132 41.20 13.93 9.55
CA TYR A 132 41.74 13.97 10.90
C TYR A 132 40.60 13.83 11.92
N THR A 133 40.79 13.01 12.95
CA THR A 133 39.89 13.01 14.10
C THR A 133 39.91 14.40 14.75
N ALA A 134 38.75 14.87 15.25
CA ALA A 134 38.60 16.21 15.83
C ALA A 134 39.68 16.61 16.87
N PRO A 135 40.25 15.70 17.70
CA PRO A 135 41.36 16.04 18.59
C PRO A 135 42.66 16.40 17.84
N ARG A 136 42.97 15.65 16.78
CA ARG A 136 44.23 15.78 16.00
C ARG A 136 44.22 17.02 15.11
N ALA A 137 43.05 17.43 14.64
CA ALA A 137 42.87 18.70 13.94
C ALA A 137 43.10 19.92 14.85
N ARG A 138 42.69 19.84 16.13
CA ARG A 138 42.90 20.91 17.12
C ARG A 138 44.37 21.12 17.47
N GLU A 139 45.15 20.06 17.62
CA GLU A 139 46.60 20.15 17.83
C GLU A 139 47.30 20.87 16.66
N LEU A 140 46.99 20.51 15.41
CA LEU A 140 47.62 21.11 14.24
C LEU A 140 47.23 22.59 14.03
N LEU A 141 46.00 22.99 14.37
CA LEU A 141 45.57 24.40 14.33
C LEU A 141 46.24 25.23 15.44
N ASN A 142 46.44 24.67 16.64
CA ASN A 142 47.19 25.33 17.71
C ASN A 142 48.67 25.51 17.36
N VAL A 143 49.30 24.50 16.73
CA VAL A 143 50.71 24.61 16.29
C VAL A 143 50.89 25.69 15.21
N ARG A 144 49.92 25.86 14.30
CA ARG A 144 49.93 26.93 13.28
C ARG A 144 49.70 28.33 13.84
N LEU A 145 48.98 28.47 14.96
CA LEU A 145 48.79 29.77 15.61
C LEU A 145 50.00 30.20 16.44
N MET A 146 50.79 29.26 16.98
CA MET A 146 51.99 29.55 17.77
C MET A 146 53.28 29.71 16.95
N SER A 147 53.23 29.50 15.64
CA SER A 147 54.40 29.64 14.73
C SER A 147 54.42 30.99 13.96
N ASN A 148 53.47 31.88 14.23
CA ASN A 148 53.37 33.23 13.67
C ASN A 148 53.47 34.34 14.75
N LEU A 149 54.08 34.04 15.90
CA LEU A 149 54.44 34.99 16.95
C LEU A 149 55.95 35.02 17.12
#